data_AF-A0A844D332-F1
#
_entry.id   AF-A0A844D332-F1
#
_cell.length_a   1.000
_cell.length_b   1.000
_cell.length_c   1.000
_cell.angle_alpha   90.00
_cell.angle_beta   90.00
_cell.angle_gamma   90.00
#
_symmetry.space_group_name_H-M   'P 1'
#
loop_
_entity.id
_entity.type
_entity.pdbx_description
1 polymer ?
#
loop_
_entity_poly.entity_id
_entity_poly.type
_entity_poly.pdbx_seq_one_letter_code
_entity_poly.pdbx_strand_id
1 'polypeptide(L)'
;MAKIAFILLCHKDPDAIIKQANMLTAAGDYMSIHFDARAKPEHFNKIRESLADNPNVTFAKKRIKCGWGEWSLVQATLYAVEAAVDQFPRATHFYMLSGDCAAIKSAQYAHEFLDANDVDYIESFDYFDSDWIKTGMKEERLVYRHFFNERTQKWRFYTSYNLQKRLGLTRRIPEDIQVQIGSQWWCLRRRTIEWIIDFTRRRRDVMRFFRTTWIPDETFFQTLVRHLVPEQEIRTRTLTFLMFTDYGMPVTFYNDHYDLLLSQDFLFARKISAEATELKTRLGALYANDEAEFKISNEGRSLFKFLSGRGRIGRRFATRFWETESTLGRDRELMIVVCKKWHVAKRLLDKIRQQTNIPTVEYLFNEESTPLPDLGGIQATLGKRTRHRRALMRMLFDYYDTDRLIVCMDPGNIDLLQDFCGDRSVTKLLEIQTKFSDDYMIGHAMRVGLAGEQTPDETLERLLPTIRADMVFESDRIRDAEFENHHILREGEDSEIHANAIAPFLDVPHDKALEIARTEHLFAD
;
A
#
# COMPACT_ATOMS: atom_id res chain seq x y z
N MET A 1 -35.88 16.24 10.41
CA MET A 1 -34.73 15.33 10.42
C MET A 1 -34.49 14.87 9.00
N ALA A 2 -33.27 15.06 8.51
CA ALA A 2 -32.88 14.72 7.17
C ALA A 2 -33.11 13.23 6.92
N LYS A 3 -33.63 12.94 5.73
CA LYS A 3 -33.76 11.59 5.17
C LYS A 3 -33.03 11.55 3.84
N ILE A 4 -32.06 10.66 3.73
CA ILE A 4 -31.16 10.56 2.60
C ILE A 4 -31.66 9.46 1.66
N ALA A 5 -31.80 9.77 0.37
CA ALA A 5 -31.93 8.79 -0.69
C ALA A 5 -30.57 8.61 -1.37
N PHE A 6 -29.90 7.50 -1.07
CA PHE A 6 -28.63 7.15 -1.71
C PHE A 6 -28.87 6.70 -3.15
N ILE A 7 -28.23 7.38 -4.10
CA ILE A 7 -28.25 7.04 -5.53
C ILE A 7 -27.01 6.23 -5.84
N LEU A 8 -27.16 4.91 -5.90
CA LEU A 8 -26.04 3.97 -5.98
C LEU A 8 -25.82 3.50 -7.43
N LEU A 9 -24.69 3.89 -8.02
CA LEU A 9 -24.21 3.30 -9.28
C LEU A 9 -23.18 2.20 -9.01
N CYS A 10 -23.45 0.98 -9.45
CA CYS A 10 -22.58 -0.16 -9.22
C CYS A 10 -22.58 -1.15 -10.39
N HIS A 11 -21.53 -1.98 -10.48
CA HIS A 11 -21.33 -2.90 -11.61
C HIS A 11 -20.68 -4.24 -11.22
N LYS A 12 -20.34 -4.43 -9.94
CA LYS A 12 -19.62 -5.60 -9.42
C LYS A 12 -20.00 -5.85 -7.96
N ASP A 13 -19.57 -7.01 -7.45
CA ASP A 13 -19.65 -7.41 -6.04
C ASP A 13 -21.06 -7.35 -5.43
N PRO A 14 -21.97 -8.25 -5.83
CA PRO A 14 -23.36 -8.22 -5.37
C PRO A 14 -23.48 -8.33 -3.84
N ASP A 15 -22.63 -9.12 -3.18
CA ASP A 15 -22.67 -9.31 -1.74
C ASP A 15 -22.30 -8.03 -0.97
N ALA A 16 -21.30 -7.28 -1.43
CA ALA A 16 -20.98 -5.98 -0.84
C ALA A 16 -22.11 -4.97 -1.03
N ILE A 17 -22.76 -4.96 -2.19
CA ILE A 17 -23.89 -4.06 -2.46
C ILE A 17 -25.08 -4.37 -1.56
N ILE A 18 -25.42 -5.65 -1.37
CA ILE A 18 -26.50 -6.06 -0.46
C ILE A 18 -26.20 -5.62 0.98
N LYS A 19 -24.96 -5.85 1.45
CA LYS A 19 -24.53 -5.42 2.79
C LYS A 19 -24.61 -3.90 2.95
N GLN A 20 -24.13 -3.15 1.97
CA GLN A 20 -24.17 -1.69 1.98
C GLN A 20 -25.61 -1.15 1.98
N ALA A 21 -26.50 -1.75 1.17
CA ALA A 21 -27.90 -1.36 1.12
C ALA A 21 -28.60 -1.59 2.46
N ASN A 22 -28.44 -2.78 3.06
CA ASN A 22 -29.04 -3.09 4.35
C ASN A 22 -28.48 -2.20 5.48
N MET A 23 -27.17 -1.96 5.50
CA MET A 23 -26.53 -1.09 6.49
C MET A 23 -27.06 0.35 6.42
N LEU A 24 -27.09 0.96 5.23
CA LEU A 24 -27.53 2.34 5.08
C LEU A 24 -29.03 2.50 5.34
N THR A 25 -29.84 1.55 4.89
CA THR A 25 -31.31 1.62 5.07
C THR A 25 -31.77 1.25 6.48
N ALA A 26 -30.95 0.54 7.26
CA ALA A 26 -31.23 0.26 8.67
C ALA A 26 -31.28 1.55 9.52
N ALA A 27 -30.56 2.61 9.13
CA ALA A 27 -30.65 3.94 9.75
C ALA A 27 -31.94 4.70 9.37
N GLY A 28 -32.85 4.06 8.62
CA GLY A 28 -34.09 4.64 8.16
C GLY A 28 -33.94 5.59 6.96
N ASP A 29 -32.81 5.51 6.25
CA ASP A 29 -32.57 6.14 4.96
C ASP A 29 -33.02 5.24 3.80
N TYR A 30 -33.01 5.79 2.59
CA TYR A 30 -33.47 5.13 1.37
C TYR A 30 -32.33 4.88 0.39
N MET A 31 -32.52 3.95 -0.53
CA MET A 31 -31.55 3.67 -1.59
C MET A 31 -32.24 3.39 -2.92
N SER A 32 -31.71 3.99 -3.99
CA SER A 32 -32.05 3.66 -5.37
C SER A 32 -30.81 3.11 -6.08
N ILE A 33 -30.92 1.86 -6.53
CA ILE A 33 -29.79 1.10 -7.06
C ILE A 33 -29.89 1.02 -8.58
N HIS A 34 -28.83 1.46 -9.25
CA HIS A 34 -28.55 1.11 -10.63
C HIS A 34 -27.39 0.12 -10.67
N PHE A 35 -27.69 -1.10 -11.12
CA PHE A 35 -26.68 -2.11 -11.40
C PHE A 35 -26.46 -2.21 -12.91
N ASP A 36 -25.22 -1.96 -13.37
CA ASP A 36 -24.86 -1.84 -14.79
C ASP A 36 -25.41 -2.99 -15.63
N ALA A 37 -26.03 -2.69 -16.78
CA ALA A 37 -26.58 -3.68 -17.71
C ALA A 37 -25.52 -4.58 -18.37
N ARG A 38 -24.23 -4.24 -18.28
CA ARG A 38 -23.10 -5.08 -18.72
C ARG A 38 -22.78 -6.19 -17.70
N ALA A 39 -23.14 -6.01 -16.44
CA ALA A 39 -22.88 -7.00 -15.42
C ALA A 39 -23.78 -8.24 -15.61
N LYS A 40 -23.29 -9.40 -15.13
CA LYS A 40 -23.99 -10.70 -15.25
C LYS A 40 -25.43 -10.59 -14.73
N PRO A 41 -26.45 -11.09 -15.46
CA PRO A 41 -27.83 -11.07 -15.00
C PRO A 41 -28.04 -11.71 -13.63
N GLU A 42 -27.30 -12.79 -13.34
CA GLU A 42 -27.31 -13.49 -12.05
C GLU A 42 -26.97 -12.58 -10.87
N HIS A 43 -25.96 -11.71 -11.02
CA HIS A 43 -25.58 -10.77 -9.96
C HIS A 43 -26.71 -9.77 -9.67
N PHE A 44 -27.38 -9.29 -10.71
CA PHE A 44 -28.51 -8.38 -10.55
C PHE A 44 -29.70 -9.08 -9.89
N ASN A 45 -30.02 -10.30 -10.33
CA ASN A 45 -31.10 -11.09 -9.74
C ASN A 45 -30.85 -11.35 -8.25
N LYS A 46 -29.61 -11.73 -7.89
CA LYS A 46 -29.20 -11.90 -6.50
C LYS A 46 -29.46 -10.65 -5.65
N ILE A 47 -29.06 -9.47 -6.13
CA ILE A 47 -29.30 -8.20 -5.42
C ILE A 47 -30.80 -7.93 -5.27
N ARG A 48 -31.56 -8.08 -6.36
CA ARG A 48 -33.00 -7.83 -6.38
C ARG A 48 -33.76 -8.76 -5.43
N GLU A 49 -33.44 -10.05 -5.44
CA GLU A 49 -34.07 -11.05 -4.57
C GLU A 49 -33.69 -10.83 -3.11
N SER A 50 -32.42 -10.53 -2.83
CA SER A 50 -31.95 -10.32 -1.44
C SER A 50 -32.47 -9.03 -0.80
N LEU A 51 -32.88 -8.04 -1.62
CA LEU A 51 -33.40 -6.75 -1.15
C LEU A 51 -34.90 -6.58 -1.41
N ALA A 52 -35.59 -7.64 -1.86
CA ALA A 52 -37.00 -7.57 -2.26
C ALA A 52 -37.93 -7.12 -1.10
N ASP A 53 -37.62 -7.57 0.12
CA ASP A 53 -38.41 -7.28 1.31
C ASP A 53 -38.02 -5.95 1.99
N ASN A 54 -37.02 -5.23 1.47
CA ASN A 54 -36.58 -3.96 2.04
C ASN A 54 -37.38 -2.79 1.43
N PRO A 55 -38.34 -2.19 2.14
CA PRO A 55 -39.21 -1.13 1.59
C PRO A 55 -38.46 0.18 1.32
N ASN A 56 -37.25 0.32 1.86
CA ASN A 56 -36.40 1.49 1.69
C ASN A 56 -35.43 1.34 0.51
N VAL A 57 -35.54 0.26 -0.27
CA VAL A 57 -34.76 0.03 -1.49
C VAL A 57 -35.66 0.07 -2.71
N THR A 58 -35.19 0.76 -3.75
CA THR A 58 -35.77 0.72 -5.10
C THR A 58 -34.67 0.52 -6.14
N PHE A 59 -35.07 0.24 -7.37
CA PHE A 59 -34.16 0.06 -8.48
C PHE A 59 -34.41 1.12 -9.55
N ALA A 60 -33.34 1.54 -10.22
CA ALA A 60 -33.43 2.49 -11.32
C ALA A 60 -34.44 2.01 -12.38
N LYS A 61 -35.23 2.94 -12.93
CA LYS A 61 -36.31 2.65 -13.90
C LYS A 61 -35.84 1.79 -15.09
N LYS A 62 -34.56 1.92 -15.45
CA LYS A 62 -33.93 1.12 -16.49
C LYS A 62 -32.44 0.93 -16.23
N ARG A 63 -31.97 -0.31 -16.39
CA ARG A 63 -30.53 -0.63 -16.41
C ARG A 63 -29.91 -0.14 -17.72
N ILE A 64 -28.78 0.55 -17.61
CA ILE A 64 -28.01 1.12 -18.71
C ILE A 64 -26.62 0.47 -18.73
N LYS A 65 -26.09 0.25 -19.92
CA LYS A 65 -24.71 -0.22 -20.12
C LYS A 65 -23.78 0.99 -19.96
N CYS A 66 -23.18 1.16 -18.79
CA CYS A 66 -22.39 2.36 -18.53
C CYS A 66 -20.97 2.22 -19.08
N GLY A 67 -20.50 3.27 -19.75
CA GLY A 67 -19.12 3.41 -20.22
C GLY A 67 -18.45 4.57 -19.50
N TRP A 68 -17.15 4.41 -19.22
CA TRP A 68 -16.37 5.48 -18.61
C TRP A 68 -16.33 6.71 -19.52
N GLY A 69 -16.65 7.88 -18.97
CA GLY A 69 -16.67 9.16 -19.69
C GLY A 69 -17.80 9.31 -20.71
N GLU A 70 -18.82 8.46 -20.66
CA GLU A 70 -19.97 8.50 -21.58
C GLU A 70 -21.23 9.10 -20.92
N TRP A 71 -22.13 9.59 -21.76
CA TRP A 71 -23.50 9.96 -21.37
C TRP A 71 -24.25 8.87 -20.61
N SER A 72 -23.92 7.60 -20.83
CA SER A 72 -24.56 6.46 -20.19
C SER A 72 -24.47 6.50 -18.65
N LEU A 73 -23.45 7.15 -18.06
CA LEU A 73 -23.35 7.38 -16.62
C LEU A 73 -24.37 8.43 -16.12
N VAL A 74 -24.51 9.55 -16.83
CA VAL A 74 -25.53 10.58 -16.52
C VAL A 74 -26.93 9.98 -16.66
N GLN A 75 -27.17 9.22 -17.73
CA GLN A 75 -28.47 8.59 -17.96
C GLN A 75 -28.83 7.56 -16.88
N ALA A 76 -27.87 6.74 -16.45
CA ALA A 76 -28.05 5.81 -15.33
C ALA A 76 -28.41 6.55 -14.04
N THR A 77 -27.71 7.65 -13.76
CA THR A 77 -27.96 8.50 -12.59
C THR A 77 -29.37 9.07 -12.64
N LEU A 78 -29.81 9.65 -13.77
CA LEU A 78 -31.15 10.20 -13.93
C LEU A 78 -32.24 9.14 -13.68
N TYR A 79 -32.10 7.92 -14.21
CA TYR A 79 -33.08 6.86 -13.97
C TYR A 79 -33.11 6.34 -12.53
N ALA A 80 -31.98 6.37 -11.82
CA ALA A 80 -31.93 6.04 -10.41
C ALA A 80 -32.57 7.15 -9.56
N VAL A 81 -32.27 8.41 -9.87
CA VAL A 81 -32.86 9.59 -9.22
C VAL A 81 -34.37 9.64 -9.43
N GLU A 82 -34.86 9.46 -10.65
CA GLU A 82 -36.30 9.43 -10.92
C GLU A 82 -37.01 8.34 -10.12
N ALA A 83 -36.45 7.12 -10.04
CA ALA A 83 -37.01 6.05 -9.22
C ALA A 83 -37.03 6.41 -7.72
N ALA A 84 -35.98 7.07 -7.23
CA ALA A 84 -35.89 7.50 -5.84
C ALA A 84 -36.93 8.58 -5.50
N VAL A 85 -37.10 9.58 -6.37
CA VAL A 85 -38.08 10.66 -6.18
C VAL A 85 -39.50 10.11 -6.13
N ASP A 86 -39.83 9.21 -7.06
CA ASP A 86 -41.16 8.60 -7.17
C ASP A 86 -41.47 7.69 -5.96
N GLN A 87 -40.51 6.87 -5.53
CA GLN A 87 -40.73 5.88 -4.47
C GLN A 87 -40.62 6.47 -3.05
N PHE A 88 -39.78 7.49 -2.83
CA PHE A 88 -39.43 7.98 -1.50
C PHE A 88 -39.85 9.45 -1.32
N PRO A 89 -41.15 9.74 -1.09
CA PRO A 89 -41.64 11.11 -0.96
C PRO A 89 -41.07 11.84 0.26
N ARG A 90 -40.61 11.09 1.27
CA ARG A 90 -40.00 11.65 2.50
C ARG A 90 -38.50 11.92 2.38
N ALA A 91 -37.85 11.53 1.27
CA ALA A 91 -36.43 11.81 1.07
C ALA A 91 -36.22 13.32 0.88
N THR A 92 -35.39 13.90 1.74
CA THR A 92 -35.04 15.34 1.75
C THR A 92 -33.76 15.63 0.95
N HIS A 93 -32.84 14.66 0.93
CA HIS A 93 -31.52 14.78 0.31
C HIS A 93 -31.27 13.56 -0.57
N PHE A 94 -30.55 13.75 -1.66
CA PHE A 94 -30.19 12.74 -2.64
C PHE A 94 -28.68 12.71 -2.72
N TYR A 95 -28.09 11.56 -2.37
CA TYR A 95 -26.65 11.44 -2.20
C TYR A 95 -26.08 10.45 -3.20
N MET A 96 -25.22 10.91 -4.11
CA MET A 96 -24.60 10.09 -5.13
C MET A 96 -23.47 9.21 -4.58
N LEU A 97 -23.57 7.88 -4.78
CA LEU A 97 -22.60 6.89 -4.32
C LEU A 97 -22.21 5.88 -5.41
N SER A 98 -21.07 5.22 -5.19
CA SER A 98 -20.70 3.99 -5.89
C SER A 98 -20.49 2.86 -4.91
N GLY A 99 -20.45 1.62 -5.41
CA GLY A 99 -20.15 0.45 -4.58
C GLY A 99 -18.74 0.44 -3.96
N ASP A 100 -17.87 1.37 -4.37
CA ASP A 100 -16.54 1.56 -3.79
C ASP A 100 -16.50 2.68 -2.72
N CYS A 101 -17.65 3.27 -2.36
CA CYS A 101 -17.80 4.27 -1.30
C CYS A 101 -18.14 3.62 0.04
N ALA A 102 -17.65 4.18 1.15
CA ALA A 102 -18.09 3.82 2.50
C ALA A 102 -18.35 5.07 3.35
N ALA A 103 -19.30 4.98 4.29
CA ALA A 103 -19.54 6.03 5.26
C ALA A 103 -18.35 6.14 6.22
N ILE A 104 -17.98 7.36 6.60
CA ILE A 104 -16.89 7.65 7.56
C ILE A 104 -17.39 8.44 8.77
N LYS A 105 -18.70 8.65 8.86
CA LYS A 105 -19.45 9.26 9.95
C LYS A 105 -20.64 8.38 10.31
N SER A 106 -21.21 8.57 11.49
CA SER A 106 -22.46 7.93 11.89
C SER A 106 -23.65 8.47 11.07
N ALA A 107 -24.73 7.70 11.02
CA ALA A 107 -25.98 8.14 10.40
C ALA A 107 -26.52 9.41 11.07
N GLN A 108 -26.52 9.45 12.42
CA GLN A 108 -26.92 10.61 13.19
C GLN A 108 -26.11 11.86 12.81
N TYR A 109 -24.78 11.76 12.78
CA TYR A 109 -23.93 12.89 12.39
C TYR A 109 -24.25 13.37 10.97
N ALA A 110 -24.47 12.44 10.03
CA ALA A 110 -24.83 12.78 8.66
C ALA A 110 -26.18 13.51 8.58
N HIS A 111 -27.19 13.08 9.35
CA HIS A 111 -28.50 13.72 9.39
C HIS A 111 -28.42 15.11 10.00
N GLU A 112 -27.75 15.26 11.15
CA GLU A 112 -27.56 16.55 11.82
C GLU A 112 -26.78 17.54 10.93
N PHE A 113 -25.72 17.07 10.26
CA PHE A 113 -24.93 17.89 9.34
C PHE A 113 -25.77 18.46 8.19
N LEU A 114 -26.64 17.62 7.60
CA LEU A 114 -27.53 18.02 6.50
C LEU A 114 -28.70 18.88 6.97
N ASP A 115 -29.26 18.62 8.16
CA ASP A 115 -30.30 19.47 8.75
C ASP A 115 -29.78 20.86 9.13
N ALA A 116 -28.50 20.97 9.50
CA ALA A 116 -27.88 22.23 9.89
C ALA A 116 -27.71 23.23 8.72
N ASN A 117 -27.73 22.76 7.47
CA ASN A 117 -27.47 23.61 6.31
C ASN A 117 -28.44 23.29 5.16
N ASP A 118 -29.33 24.22 4.82
CA ASP A 118 -30.23 24.10 3.68
C ASP A 118 -29.52 24.48 2.36
N VAL A 119 -28.55 23.66 1.95
CA VAL A 119 -27.69 23.91 0.77
C VAL A 119 -27.44 22.64 -0.04
N ASP A 120 -27.10 22.82 -1.32
CA ASP A 120 -26.64 21.78 -2.22
C ASP A 120 -25.12 21.63 -2.18
N TYR A 121 -24.63 20.41 -1.96
CA TYR A 121 -23.19 20.11 -1.93
C TYR A 121 -22.76 19.50 -3.25
N ILE A 122 -22.15 20.31 -4.10
CA ILE A 122 -21.64 19.90 -5.41
C ILE A 122 -20.44 20.78 -5.79
N GLU A 123 -19.32 20.16 -6.15
CA GLU A 123 -18.23 20.90 -6.79
C GLU A 123 -18.72 21.45 -8.13
N SER A 124 -18.60 22.75 -8.32
CA SER A 124 -19.00 23.45 -9.54
C SER A 124 -18.13 24.69 -9.74
N PHE A 125 -17.19 24.55 -10.67
CA PHE A 125 -16.27 25.59 -11.10
C PHE A 125 -16.52 25.94 -12.56
N ASP A 126 -16.23 27.17 -12.95
CA ASP A 126 -16.35 27.57 -14.36
C ASP A 126 -15.49 26.66 -15.24
N TYR A 127 -16.07 26.14 -16.32
CA TYR A 127 -15.42 25.16 -17.17
C TYR A 127 -14.16 25.71 -17.87
N PHE A 128 -14.16 26.99 -18.25
CA PHE A 128 -13.09 27.61 -19.03
C PHE A 128 -12.09 28.36 -18.16
N ASP A 129 -12.57 29.05 -17.12
CA ASP A 129 -11.76 29.94 -16.29
C ASP A 129 -11.11 29.23 -15.10
N SER A 130 -11.59 28.03 -14.73
CA SER A 130 -10.99 27.28 -13.61
C SER A 130 -9.80 26.40 -14.02
N ASP A 131 -8.92 26.17 -13.04
CA ASP A 131 -7.78 25.24 -13.09
C ASP A 131 -8.17 23.78 -12.76
N TRP A 132 -9.46 23.44 -12.84
CA TRP A 132 -9.88 22.08 -12.52
C TRP A 132 -9.35 21.08 -13.59
N ILE A 133 -9.45 21.42 -14.87
CA ILE A 133 -8.78 20.66 -15.93
C ILE A 133 -7.33 21.13 -16.05
N LYS A 134 -6.41 20.42 -15.39
CA LYS A 134 -4.97 20.73 -15.41
C LYS A 134 -4.27 20.31 -16.70
N THR A 135 -4.70 19.20 -17.30
CA THR A 135 -4.03 18.59 -18.46
C THR A 135 -5.04 17.90 -19.39
N GLY A 136 -4.76 17.89 -20.69
CA GLY A 136 -5.53 17.18 -21.70
C GLY A 136 -6.55 18.06 -22.43
N MET A 137 -7.54 17.42 -23.08
CA MET A 137 -8.62 18.11 -23.80
C MET A 137 -9.46 18.95 -22.83
N LYS A 138 -9.73 20.21 -23.16
CA LYS A 138 -10.57 21.13 -22.37
C LYS A 138 -11.79 21.53 -23.19
N GLU A 139 -11.64 22.51 -24.09
CA GLU A 139 -12.72 22.95 -24.99
C GLU A 139 -13.21 21.79 -25.88
N GLU A 140 -12.29 20.92 -26.31
CA GLU A 140 -12.57 19.82 -27.23
C GLU A 140 -13.55 18.79 -26.66
N ARG A 141 -13.70 18.70 -25.33
CA ARG A 141 -14.71 17.83 -24.71
C ARG A 141 -16.13 18.29 -25.02
N LEU A 142 -16.31 19.61 -25.20
CA LEU A 142 -17.60 20.27 -25.39
C LEU A 142 -17.92 20.51 -26.87
N VAL A 143 -16.97 21.05 -27.64
CA VAL A 143 -17.23 21.51 -29.01
C VAL A 143 -17.21 20.39 -30.06
N TYR A 144 -16.59 19.25 -29.76
CA TYR A 144 -16.66 18.06 -30.61
C TYR A 144 -17.64 17.02 -30.08
N ARG A 145 -18.11 16.14 -30.97
CA ARG A 145 -19.06 15.07 -30.63
C ARG A 145 -18.28 13.77 -30.39
N HIS A 146 -18.38 13.25 -29.17
CA HIS A 146 -17.66 12.05 -28.73
C HIS A 146 -18.60 10.84 -28.76
N PHE A 147 -18.66 10.16 -29.90
CA PHE A 147 -19.57 9.02 -30.12
C PHE A 147 -19.01 7.66 -29.67
N PHE A 148 -17.70 7.56 -29.48
CA PHE A 148 -17.01 6.32 -29.16
C PHE A 148 -16.42 6.41 -27.76
N ASN A 149 -16.25 5.27 -27.08
CA ASN A 149 -15.59 5.22 -25.79
C ASN A 149 -14.06 5.29 -25.96
N GLU A 150 -13.39 6.20 -25.26
CA GLU A 150 -11.92 6.32 -25.32
C GLU A 150 -11.21 5.05 -24.83
N ARG A 151 -11.69 4.44 -23.73
CA ARG A 151 -11.04 3.27 -23.12
C ARG A 151 -11.23 1.99 -23.91
N THR A 152 -12.41 1.77 -24.52
CA THR A 152 -12.70 0.51 -25.22
C THR A 152 -12.52 0.60 -26.74
N GLN A 153 -12.59 1.79 -27.33
CA GLN A 153 -12.55 2.01 -28.79
C GLN A 153 -11.59 3.15 -29.15
N LYS A 154 -10.39 3.15 -28.55
CA LYS A 154 -9.39 4.21 -28.65
C LYS A 154 -9.12 4.67 -30.09
N TRP A 155 -8.90 3.74 -31.03
CA TRP A 155 -8.65 4.08 -32.42
C TRP A 155 -9.81 4.86 -33.08
N ARG A 156 -11.06 4.42 -32.85
CA ARG A 156 -12.25 5.09 -33.41
C ARG A 156 -12.49 6.44 -32.76
N PHE A 157 -12.25 6.54 -31.44
CA PHE A 157 -12.34 7.80 -30.69
C PHE A 157 -11.42 8.86 -31.30
N TYR A 158 -10.12 8.58 -31.37
CA TYR A 158 -9.15 9.54 -31.89
C TYR A 158 -9.31 9.80 -33.38
N THR A 159 -9.68 8.79 -34.18
CA THR A 159 -9.96 8.99 -35.61
C THR A 159 -11.15 9.93 -35.82
N SER A 160 -12.24 9.73 -35.08
CA SER A 160 -13.42 10.60 -35.15
C SER A 160 -13.14 12.02 -34.66
N TYR A 161 -12.37 12.16 -33.59
CA TYR A 161 -11.90 13.46 -33.08
C TYR A 161 -11.04 14.19 -34.12
N ASN A 162 -10.02 13.53 -34.66
CA ASN A 162 -9.10 14.14 -35.64
C ASN A 162 -9.81 14.51 -36.94
N LEU A 163 -10.80 13.71 -37.38
CA LEU A 163 -11.62 14.02 -38.55
C LEU A 163 -12.48 15.27 -38.32
N GLN A 164 -13.17 15.36 -37.16
CA GLN A 164 -13.94 16.55 -36.80
C GLN A 164 -13.06 17.80 -36.73
N LYS A 165 -11.85 17.68 -36.16
CA LYS A 165 -10.86 18.75 -36.10
C LYS A 165 -10.39 19.19 -37.49
N ARG A 166 -10.06 18.24 -38.38
CA ARG A 166 -9.60 18.53 -39.75
C ARG A 166 -10.68 19.17 -40.61
N LEU A 167 -11.95 18.82 -40.38
CA LEU A 167 -13.10 19.33 -41.12
C LEU A 167 -13.78 20.54 -40.45
N GLY A 168 -13.30 21.00 -39.29
CA GLY A 168 -13.90 22.12 -38.56
C GLY A 168 -15.34 21.87 -38.07
N LEU A 169 -15.71 20.61 -37.81
CA LEU A 169 -17.08 20.19 -37.44
C LEU A 169 -17.40 20.43 -35.95
N THR A 170 -17.18 21.66 -35.48
CA THR A 170 -17.50 22.06 -34.11
C THR A 170 -19.01 22.23 -33.91
N ARG A 171 -19.46 22.30 -32.65
CA ARG A 171 -20.82 22.66 -32.27
C ARG A 171 -20.78 23.79 -31.26
N ARG A 172 -21.84 24.61 -31.25
CA ARG A 172 -22.02 25.65 -30.25
C ARG A 172 -22.55 25.06 -28.94
N ILE A 173 -22.09 25.62 -27.84
CA ILE A 173 -22.67 25.44 -26.51
C ILE A 173 -24.00 26.22 -26.48
N PRO A 174 -25.07 25.72 -25.83
CA PRO A 174 -26.29 26.51 -25.64
C PRO A 174 -25.97 27.87 -24.99
N GLU A 175 -26.38 28.97 -25.65
CA GLU A 175 -25.91 30.33 -25.34
C GLU A 175 -26.34 30.82 -23.94
N ASP A 176 -27.41 30.25 -23.39
CA ASP A 176 -27.97 30.59 -22.09
C ASP A 176 -27.44 29.72 -20.94
N ILE A 177 -26.43 28.88 -21.20
CA ILE A 177 -25.85 27.96 -20.22
C ILE A 177 -24.35 28.19 -20.08
N GLN A 178 -23.97 28.60 -18.87
CA GLN A 178 -22.58 28.61 -18.46
C GLN A 178 -22.18 27.20 -17.98
N VAL A 179 -21.35 26.51 -18.76
CA VAL A 179 -20.91 25.15 -18.44
C VAL A 179 -20.00 25.18 -17.21
N GLN A 180 -20.24 24.25 -16.30
CA GLN A 180 -19.48 24.06 -15.07
C GLN A 180 -18.83 22.69 -15.05
N ILE A 181 -17.81 22.52 -14.21
CA ILE A 181 -17.11 21.26 -13.99
C ILE A 181 -16.84 21.02 -12.50
N GLY A 182 -16.81 19.75 -12.10
CA GLY A 182 -16.58 19.35 -10.72
C GLY A 182 -16.51 17.83 -10.59
N SER A 183 -16.41 17.34 -9.35
CA SER A 183 -16.51 15.92 -9.10
C SER A 183 -17.89 15.34 -9.46
N GLN A 184 -17.94 14.09 -9.92
CA GLN A 184 -19.17 13.33 -10.12
C GLN A 184 -20.02 13.17 -8.83
N TRP A 185 -19.40 13.25 -7.65
CA TRP A 185 -20.06 13.01 -6.36
C TRP A 185 -20.69 14.28 -5.81
N TRP A 186 -21.98 14.21 -5.48
CA TRP A 186 -22.76 15.33 -4.94
C TRP A 186 -23.79 14.83 -3.91
N CYS A 187 -24.27 15.75 -3.09
CA CYS A 187 -25.44 15.58 -2.24
C CYS A 187 -26.37 16.78 -2.47
N LEU A 188 -27.53 16.53 -3.06
CA LEU A 188 -28.47 17.57 -3.50
C LEU A 188 -29.79 17.46 -2.75
N ARG A 189 -30.42 18.61 -2.49
CA ARG A 189 -31.74 18.68 -1.86
C ARG A 189 -32.82 18.19 -2.83
N ARG A 190 -33.93 17.70 -2.28
CA ARG A 190 -35.07 17.19 -3.06
C ARG A 190 -35.55 18.19 -4.11
N ARG A 191 -35.75 19.45 -3.71
CA ARG A 191 -36.21 20.53 -4.59
C ARG A 191 -35.29 20.69 -5.81
N THR A 192 -33.98 20.69 -5.59
CA THR A 192 -32.97 20.80 -6.65
C THR A 192 -33.04 19.61 -7.61
N ILE A 193 -33.23 18.40 -7.08
CA ILE A 193 -33.41 17.19 -7.89
C ILE A 193 -34.69 17.26 -8.74
N GLU A 194 -35.82 17.68 -8.15
CA GLU A 194 -37.09 17.83 -8.87
C GLU A 194 -36.97 18.86 -10.00
N TRP A 195 -36.31 19.98 -9.73
CA TRP A 195 -36.00 20.99 -10.76
C TRP A 195 -35.10 20.45 -11.88
N ILE A 196 -34.08 19.66 -11.55
CA ILE A 196 -33.23 19.00 -12.55
C ILE A 196 -34.07 18.07 -13.43
N ILE A 197 -34.92 17.23 -12.84
CA ILE A 197 -35.81 16.33 -13.59
C ILE A 197 -36.70 17.14 -14.55
N ASP A 198 -37.36 18.18 -14.05
CA ASP A 198 -38.22 19.04 -14.88
C ASP A 198 -37.45 19.77 -15.96
N PHE A 199 -36.24 20.23 -15.67
CA PHE A 199 -35.35 20.82 -16.66
C PHE A 199 -35.02 19.81 -17.78
N THR A 200 -34.70 18.55 -17.46
CA THR A 200 -34.40 17.53 -18.48
C THR A 200 -35.57 17.23 -19.41
N ARG A 201 -36.80 17.46 -18.95
CA ARG A 201 -38.04 17.32 -19.74
C ARG A 201 -38.24 18.52 -20.65
N ARG A 202 -38.02 19.75 -20.15
CA ARG A 202 -38.22 21.01 -20.89
C ARG A 202 -37.10 21.29 -21.89
N ARG A 203 -35.84 21.15 -21.49
CA ARG A 203 -34.64 21.55 -22.26
C ARG A 203 -33.98 20.38 -22.99
N ARG A 204 -34.67 19.88 -24.02
CA ARG A 204 -34.23 18.74 -24.85
C ARG A 204 -32.98 19.05 -25.68
N ASP A 205 -32.75 20.32 -25.99
CA ASP A 205 -31.54 20.85 -26.61
C ASP A 205 -30.30 20.60 -25.76
N VAL A 206 -30.36 20.89 -24.46
CA VAL A 206 -29.27 20.70 -23.49
C VAL A 206 -28.97 19.21 -23.30
N MET A 207 -30.03 18.39 -23.22
CA MET A 207 -29.89 16.93 -23.18
C MET A 207 -29.20 16.40 -24.44
N ARG A 208 -29.50 16.95 -25.62
CA ARG A 208 -28.84 16.57 -26.88
C ARG A 208 -27.37 17.01 -26.90
N PHE A 209 -27.05 18.15 -26.31
CA PHE A 209 -25.68 18.62 -26.15
C PHE A 209 -24.86 17.65 -25.26
N PHE A 210 -25.28 17.39 -24.03
CA PHE A 210 -24.50 16.53 -23.12
C PHE A 210 -24.42 15.06 -23.55
N ARG A 211 -25.37 14.57 -24.37
CA ARG A 211 -25.35 13.20 -24.91
C ARG A 211 -24.10 12.81 -25.69
N THR A 212 -23.41 13.79 -26.27
CA THR A 212 -22.18 13.57 -27.03
C THR A 212 -21.00 14.39 -26.51
N THR A 213 -21.13 14.93 -25.29
CA THR A 213 -20.02 15.52 -24.52
C THR A 213 -19.17 14.40 -23.91
N TRP A 214 -17.85 14.60 -23.85
CA TRP A 214 -16.96 13.65 -23.17
C TRP A 214 -16.86 13.95 -21.68
N ILE A 215 -16.97 12.90 -20.85
CA ILE A 215 -17.02 12.97 -19.38
C ILE A 215 -18.15 13.92 -18.90
N PRO A 216 -19.41 13.69 -19.35
CA PRO A 216 -20.53 14.55 -18.97
C PRO A 216 -20.96 14.35 -17.51
N ASP A 217 -20.53 13.27 -16.86
CA ASP A 217 -20.77 12.97 -15.44
C ASP A 217 -20.08 13.94 -14.48
N GLU A 218 -19.05 14.66 -14.94
CA GLU A 218 -18.35 15.72 -14.21
C GLU A 218 -18.78 17.14 -14.60
N THR A 219 -19.73 17.28 -15.54
CA THR A 219 -20.17 18.61 -16.03
C THR A 219 -21.68 18.82 -16.04
N PHE A 220 -22.48 17.77 -16.26
CA PHE A 220 -23.93 17.87 -16.44
C PHE A 220 -24.63 18.39 -15.18
N PHE A 221 -24.49 17.70 -14.05
CA PHE A 221 -25.16 18.07 -12.80
C PHE A 221 -24.64 19.40 -12.27
N GLN A 222 -23.34 19.65 -12.41
CA GLN A 222 -22.65 20.87 -11.99
C GLN A 222 -23.21 22.08 -12.74
N THR A 223 -23.37 21.94 -14.06
CA THR A 223 -23.94 22.97 -14.92
C THR A 223 -25.41 23.23 -14.57
N LEU A 224 -26.21 22.17 -14.40
CA LEU A 224 -27.63 22.31 -14.12
C LEU A 224 -27.88 22.91 -12.73
N VAL A 225 -27.15 22.48 -11.69
CA VAL A 225 -27.30 23.04 -10.33
C VAL A 225 -26.96 24.53 -10.32
N ARG A 226 -25.82 24.93 -10.89
CA ARG A 226 -25.45 26.36 -11.00
C ARG A 226 -26.43 27.18 -11.84
N HIS A 227 -27.09 26.57 -12.82
CA HIS A 227 -28.10 27.25 -13.65
C HIS A 227 -29.45 27.41 -12.94
N LEU A 228 -29.82 26.47 -12.06
CA LEU A 228 -31.15 26.39 -11.45
C LEU A 228 -31.21 26.91 -10.01
N VAL A 229 -30.10 26.85 -9.27
CA VAL A 229 -30.05 27.10 -7.83
C VAL A 229 -29.28 28.40 -7.55
N PRO A 230 -29.78 29.29 -6.67
CA PRO A 230 -29.05 30.48 -6.25
C PRO A 230 -27.68 30.15 -5.65
N GLU A 231 -26.68 30.97 -5.92
CA GLU A 231 -25.30 30.72 -5.48
C GLU A 231 -25.16 30.57 -3.96
N GLN A 232 -25.95 31.32 -3.17
CA GLN A 232 -25.93 31.24 -1.70
C GLN A 232 -26.40 29.88 -1.16
N GLU A 233 -27.17 29.14 -1.95
CA GLU A 233 -27.68 27.81 -1.62
C GLU A 233 -26.75 26.69 -2.14
N ILE A 234 -25.57 27.03 -2.67
CA ILE A 234 -24.59 26.05 -3.19
C ILE A 234 -23.32 26.10 -2.34
N ARG A 235 -22.89 24.92 -1.86
CA ARG A 235 -21.55 24.71 -1.32
C ARG A 235 -20.70 23.99 -2.35
N THR A 236 -19.70 24.69 -2.87
CA THR A 236 -18.76 24.21 -3.91
C THR A 236 -17.76 23.18 -3.37
N ARG A 237 -18.26 22.05 -2.89
CA ARG A 237 -17.49 20.91 -2.38
C ARG A 237 -18.31 19.63 -2.46
N THR A 238 -17.63 18.48 -2.45
CA THR A 238 -18.28 17.20 -2.23
C THR A 238 -18.41 16.90 -0.72
N LEU A 239 -19.31 15.98 -0.38
CA LEU A 239 -19.36 15.32 0.93
C LEU A 239 -18.67 13.94 0.93
N THR A 240 -18.12 13.53 -0.22
CA THR A 240 -17.35 12.29 -0.38
C THR A 240 -15.86 12.64 -0.48
N PHE A 241 -15.08 12.21 0.52
CA PHE A 241 -13.64 12.37 0.57
C PHE A 241 -12.97 11.55 -0.54
N LEU A 242 -12.14 12.24 -1.32
CA LEU A 242 -11.42 11.70 -2.46
C LEU A 242 -9.99 12.23 -2.40
N MET A 243 -9.05 11.35 -2.70
CA MET A 243 -7.66 11.70 -2.96
C MET A 243 -7.23 11.15 -4.32
N PHE A 244 -6.38 11.91 -4.98
CA PHE A 244 -5.77 11.52 -6.24
C PHE A 244 -4.25 11.57 -6.08
N THR A 245 -3.57 10.64 -6.75
CA THR A 245 -2.13 10.72 -6.94
C THR A 245 -1.80 11.90 -7.86
N ASP A 246 -0.54 12.30 -7.91
CA ASP A 246 -0.11 13.37 -8.83
C ASP A 246 -0.26 12.99 -10.32
N TYR A 247 -0.49 11.71 -10.62
CA TYR A 247 -0.80 11.21 -11.96
C TYR A 247 -2.31 11.23 -12.27
N GLY A 248 -3.14 11.78 -11.38
CA GLY A 248 -4.60 11.84 -11.55
C GLY A 248 -5.31 10.51 -11.32
N MET A 249 -4.66 9.54 -10.69
CA MET A 249 -5.29 8.25 -10.35
C MET A 249 -5.92 8.31 -8.95
N PRO A 250 -7.14 7.81 -8.75
CA PRO A 250 -7.76 7.81 -7.43
C PRO A 250 -6.98 6.91 -6.46
N VAL A 251 -6.75 7.40 -5.24
CA VAL A 251 -6.12 6.63 -4.15
C VAL A 251 -7.12 5.62 -3.59
N THR A 252 -6.63 4.42 -3.26
CA THR A 252 -7.40 3.37 -2.60
C THR A 252 -7.04 3.29 -1.12
N PHE A 253 -8.03 3.24 -0.24
CA PHE A 253 -7.90 3.14 1.21
C PHE A 253 -7.94 1.68 1.68
N TYR A 254 -7.13 1.36 2.68
CA TYR A 254 -6.91 0.03 3.25
C TYR A 254 -7.13 0.02 4.79
N ASN A 255 -6.98 -1.15 5.44
CA ASN A 255 -7.28 -1.36 6.87
C ASN A 255 -6.63 -0.35 7.82
N ASP A 256 -5.42 0.09 7.50
CA ASP A 256 -4.62 1.07 8.24
C ASP A 256 -5.13 2.53 8.14
N HIS A 257 -6.13 2.81 7.29
CA HIS A 257 -6.60 4.17 7.04
C HIS A 257 -7.82 4.61 7.86
N TYR A 258 -8.28 3.82 8.84
CA TYR A 258 -9.50 4.13 9.61
C TYR A 258 -9.43 5.52 10.28
N ASP A 259 -8.40 5.80 11.08
CA ASP A 259 -8.30 7.06 11.83
C ASP A 259 -8.09 8.26 10.91
N LEU A 260 -7.36 8.07 9.80
CA LEU A 260 -7.24 9.08 8.75
C LEU A 260 -8.62 9.45 8.21
N LEU A 261 -9.47 8.46 7.90
CA LEU A 261 -10.80 8.72 7.34
C LEU A 261 -11.71 9.42 8.36
N LEU A 262 -11.73 8.98 9.62
CA LEU A 262 -12.58 9.57 10.65
C LEU A 262 -12.23 11.03 10.97
N SER A 263 -10.97 11.44 10.77
CA SER A 263 -10.54 12.82 10.99
C SER A 263 -10.89 13.78 9.84
N GLN A 264 -11.44 13.29 8.72
CA GLN A 264 -11.81 14.15 7.59
C GLN A 264 -13.20 14.78 7.79
N ASP A 265 -13.37 16.00 7.28
CA ASP A 265 -14.63 16.74 7.30
C ASP A 265 -15.58 16.28 6.17
N PHE A 266 -15.82 14.98 6.02
CA PHE A 266 -16.66 14.41 4.94
C PHE A 266 -17.56 13.32 5.53
N LEU A 267 -18.67 13.02 4.84
CA LEU A 267 -19.62 11.98 5.30
C LEU A 267 -19.24 10.59 4.77
N PHE A 268 -18.71 10.53 3.56
CA PHE A 268 -18.26 9.29 2.91
C PHE A 268 -16.82 9.41 2.42
N ALA A 269 -16.17 8.29 2.12
CA ALA A 269 -14.88 8.24 1.44
C ALA A 269 -14.89 7.30 0.25
N ARG A 270 -14.02 7.59 -0.72
CA ARG A 270 -13.79 6.77 -1.91
C ARG A 270 -12.33 6.90 -2.37
N LYS A 271 -11.64 5.81 -2.73
CA LYS A 271 -12.13 4.44 -2.97
C LYS A 271 -11.69 3.49 -1.85
N ILE A 272 -12.60 2.71 -1.30
CA ILE A 272 -12.26 1.64 -0.34
C ILE A 272 -11.84 0.38 -1.09
N SER A 273 -10.74 -0.26 -0.69
CA SER A 273 -10.30 -1.52 -1.30
C SER A 273 -11.33 -2.64 -1.10
N ALA A 274 -11.43 -3.54 -2.08
CA ALA A 274 -12.23 -4.76 -1.93
C ALA A 274 -11.75 -5.60 -0.73
N GLU A 275 -10.42 -5.65 -0.55
CA GLU A 275 -9.70 -6.45 0.44
C GLU A 275 -9.64 -5.82 1.84
N ALA A 276 -10.09 -4.56 1.99
CA ALA A 276 -10.08 -3.86 3.29
C ALA A 276 -11.26 -4.31 4.17
N THR A 277 -11.30 -5.59 4.52
CA THR A 277 -12.40 -6.23 5.27
C THR A 277 -12.55 -5.68 6.68
N GLU A 278 -11.45 -5.45 7.38
CA GLU A 278 -11.45 -4.86 8.72
C GLU A 278 -11.95 -3.41 8.67
N LEU A 279 -11.43 -2.60 7.73
CA LEU A 279 -11.88 -1.22 7.54
C LEU A 279 -13.39 -1.16 7.31
N LYS A 280 -13.90 -1.95 6.36
CA LYS A 280 -15.32 -2.00 6.03
C LYS A 280 -16.18 -2.40 7.23
N THR A 281 -15.73 -3.37 8.02
CA THR A 281 -16.44 -3.83 9.21
C THR A 281 -16.50 -2.72 10.26
N ARG A 282 -15.37 -2.07 10.55
CA ARG A 282 -15.29 -0.95 11.50
C ARG A 282 -16.13 0.25 11.06
N LEU A 283 -16.10 0.61 9.77
CA LEU A 283 -16.93 1.69 9.23
C LEU A 283 -18.43 1.34 9.24
N GLY A 284 -18.77 0.08 9.03
CA GLY A 284 -20.16 -0.37 9.14
C GLY A 284 -20.70 -0.29 10.57
N ALA A 285 -19.91 -0.71 11.56
CA ALA A 285 -20.25 -0.54 12.96
C ALA A 285 -20.34 0.94 13.36
N LEU A 286 -19.45 1.79 12.84
CA LEU A 286 -19.48 3.23 13.06
C LEU A 286 -20.75 3.89 12.53
N TYR A 287 -21.24 3.48 11.35
CA TYR A 287 -22.42 4.10 10.75
C TYR A 287 -23.67 3.95 11.62
N ALA A 288 -23.79 2.82 12.31
CA ALA A 288 -24.89 2.50 13.23
C ALA A 288 -24.65 3.00 14.67
N ASN A 289 -23.53 3.68 14.96
CA ASN A 289 -23.22 4.19 16.29
C ASN A 289 -23.66 5.65 16.44
N ASP A 290 -24.79 5.85 17.09
CA ASP A 290 -25.38 7.16 17.36
C ASP A 290 -24.56 8.00 18.35
N GLU A 291 -23.76 7.36 19.23
CA GLU A 291 -22.93 8.05 20.22
C GLU A 291 -21.50 8.37 19.70
N ALA A 292 -21.24 8.18 18.41
CA ALA A 292 -19.91 8.39 17.85
C ALA A 292 -19.51 9.88 17.81
N GLU A 293 -18.41 10.22 18.47
CA GLU A 293 -17.80 11.56 18.41
C GLU A 293 -16.66 11.64 17.39
N PHE A 294 -16.55 12.77 16.70
CA PHE A 294 -15.55 12.98 15.65
C PHE A 294 -14.65 14.17 15.93
N LYS A 295 -13.34 13.94 15.95
CA LYS A 295 -12.31 14.99 16.00
C LYS A 295 -11.84 15.29 14.58
N ILE A 296 -12.35 16.38 14.01
CA ILE A 296 -12.10 16.77 12.62
C ILE A 296 -10.81 17.59 12.54
N SER A 297 -9.79 17.07 11.84
CA SER A 297 -8.58 17.83 11.48
C SER A 297 -8.56 18.21 10.00
N ASN A 298 -9.19 17.40 9.13
CA ASN A 298 -9.26 17.60 7.69
C ASN A 298 -7.89 17.70 6.98
N GLU A 299 -6.87 17.05 7.54
CA GLU A 299 -5.48 17.15 7.06
C GLU A 299 -5.09 16.07 6.03
N GLY A 300 -6.00 15.15 5.68
CA GLY A 300 -5.63 13.93 4.96
C GLY A 300 -5.00 14.16 3.60
N ARG A 301 -5.48 15.15 2.85
CA ARG A 301 -4.89 15.56 1.56
C ARG A 301 -3.48 16.14 1.72
N SER A 302 -3.28 16.97 2.74
CA SER A 302 -1.98 17.61 3.03
C SER A 302 -0.95 16.57 3.49
N LEU A 303 -1.35 15.66 4.38
CA LEU A 303 -0.52 14.55 4.84
C LEU A 303 -0.13 13.65 3.67
N PHE A 304 -1.09 13.28 2.81
CA PHE A 304 -0.80 12.46 1.63
C PHE A 304 0.20 13.14 0.68
N LYS A 305 0.02 14.44 0.40
CA LYS A 305 0.96 15.22 -0.43
C LYS A 305 2.36 15.28 0.20
N PHE A 306 2.44 15.47 1.52
CA PHE A 306 3.71 15.48 2.23
C PHE A 306 4.41 14.12 2.17
N LEU A 307 3.73 13.04 2.53
CA LEU A 307 4.30 11.69 2.56
C LEU A 307 4.74 11.22 1.18
N SER A 308 3.90 11.43 0.15
CA SER A 308 4.23 11.08 -1.23
C SER A 308 5.40 11.91 -1.78
N GLY A 309 5.43 13.21 -1.52
CA GLY A 309 6.53 14.09 -1.91
C GLY A 309 7.86 13.70 -1.26
N ARG A 310 7.83 13.30 0.02
CA ARG A 310 9.02 12.87 0.75
C ARG A 310 9.50 11.48 0.33
N GLY A 311 8.57 10.56 0.09
CA GLY A 311 8.89 9.23 -0.44
C GLY A 311 9.63 9.27 -1.78
N ARG A 312 9.35 10.27 -2.63
CA ARG A 312 10.06 10.47 -3.92
C ARG A 312 11.51 10.88 -3.78
N ILE A 313 11.85 11.63 -2.75
CA ILE A 313 13.24 12.02 -2.45
C ILE A 313 13.93 11.01 -1.52
N GLY A 314 13.39 9.79 -1.43
CA GLY A 314 13.94 8.71 -0.60
C GLY A 314 13.70 8.86 0.91
N ARG A 315 13.04 9.93 1.36
CA ARG A 315 12.71 10.14 2.78
C ARG A 315 11.36 9.50 3.11
N ARG A 316 11.39 8.35 3.76
CA ARG A 316 10.19 7.60 4.17
C ARG A 316 9.98 7.76 5.67
N PHE A 317 8.74 7.98 6.08
CA PHE A 317 8.35 8.22 7.48
C PHE A 317 7.58 7.05 8.10
N ALA A 318 7.24 6.04 7.31
CA ALA A 318 6.63 4.80 7.78
C ALA A 318 7.59 3.64 7.50
N THR A 319 7.74 2.75 8.48
CA THR A 319 8.37 1.45 8.30
C THR A 319 7.60 0.67 7.24
N ARG A 320 8.31 0.02 6.32
CA ARG A 320 7.68 -0.88 5.34
C ARG A 320 6.94 -1.99 6.07
N PHE A 321 5.90 -2.55 5.47
CA PHE A 321 5.16 -3.63 6.14
C PHE A 321 6.06 -4.85 6.45
N TRP A 322 7.09 -5.11 5.65
CA TRP A 322 8.13 -6.11 5.93
C TRP A 322 9.26 -5.62 6.84
N GLU A 323 9.33 -4.32 7.11
CA GLU A 323 10.20 -3.75 8.16
C GLU A 323 9.51 -3.78 9.53
N THR A 324 8.19 -3.92 9.63
CA THR A 324 7.51 -4.21 10.90
C THR A 324 8.01 -5.53 11.53
N GLU A 325 8.61 -6.40 10.72
CA GLU A 325 9.21 -7.67 11.09
C GLU A 325 10.76 -7.63 11.18
N SER A 326 11.36 -6.43 11.19
CA SER A 326 12.81 -6.23 11.04
C SER A 326 13.65 -6.40 12.30
N THR A 327 13.10 -6.80 13.45
CA THR A 327 13.91 -7.08 14.65
C THR A 327 13.90 -8.57 14.93
N LEU A 328 15.02 -9.14 15.38
CA LEU A 328 15.06 -10.53 15.84
C LEU A 328 14.21 -10.71 17.11
N GLY A 329 14.02 -9.62 17.88
CA GLY A 329 13.24 -9.60 19.11
C GLY A 329 14.15 -9.56 20.34
N ARG A 330 13.66 -9.01 21.46
CA ARG A 330 14.46 -8.84 22.69
C ARG A 330 14.76 -10.16 23.39
N ASP A 331 13.93 -11.18 23.14
CA ASP A 331 14.02 -12.47 23.81
C ASP A 331 14.99 -13.44 23.12
N ARG A 332 15.58 -13.04 21.98
CA ARG A 332 16.49 -13.88 21.19
C ARG A 332 17.95 -13.47 21.41
N GLU A 333 18.81 -14.49 21.42
CA GLU A 333 20.25 -14.37 21.52
C GLU A 333 20.92 -14.89 20.24
N LEU A 334 21.63 -14.00 19.54
CA LEU A 334 22.40 -14.31 18.34
C LEU A 334 23.90 -14.34 18.68
N MET A 335 24.51 -15.50 18.49
CA MET A 335 25.95 -15.69 18.67
C MET A 335 26.63 -15.77 17.30
N ILE A 336 27.63 -14.93 17.05
CA ILE A 336 28.32 -14.86 15.77
C ILE A 336 29.78 -15.24 15.96
N VAL A 337 30.22 -16.30 15.26
CA VAL A 337 31.62 -16.69 15.17
C VAL A 337 32.24 -16.06 13.93
N VAL A 338 33.27 -15.25 14.11
CA VAL A 338 33.96 -14.53 13.03
C VAL A 338 35.34 -15.14 12.83
N CYS A 339 35.62 -15.67 11.64
CA CYS A 339 36.93 -16.24 11.32
C CYS A 339 37.21 -16.18 9.82
N LYS A 340 38.44 -15.81 9.44
CA LYS A 340 38.86 -15.84 8.03
C LYS A 340 39.17 -17.26 7.54
N LYS A 341 39.75 -18.11 8.40
CA LYS A 341 39.98 -19.53 8.09
C LYS A 341 38.68 -20.32 8.32
N TRP A 342 37.87 -20.45 7.27
CA TRP A 342 36.53 -21.01 7.43
C TRP A 342 36.50 -22.41 8.05
N HIS A 343 37.48 -23.26 7.74
CA HIS A 343 37.60 -24.60 8.32
C HIS A 343 37.82 -24.59 9.84
N VAL A 344 38.54 -23.60 10.40
CA VAL A 344 38.77 -23.48 11.85
C VAL A 344 37.44 -23.22 12.57
N ALA A 345 36.66 -22.25 12.08
CA ALA A 345 35.34 -21.96 12.65
C ALA A 345 34.37 -23.14 12.49
N LYS A 346 34.38 -23.84 11.35
CA LYS A 346 33.54 -25.04 11.15
C LYS A 346 33.87 -26.14 12.16
N ARG A 347 35.16 -26.44 12.39
CA ARG A 347 35.61 -27.39 13.42
C ARG A 347 35.18 -26.97 14.82
N LEU A 348 35.28 -25.69 15.15
CA LEU A 348 34.78 -25.16 16.43
C LEU A 348 33.26 -25.37 16.57
N LEU A 349 32.49 -25.02 15.54
CA LEU A 349 31.04 -25.19 15.53
C LEU A 349 30.61 -26.65 15.65
N ASP A 350 31.32 -27.58 15.01
CA ASP A 350 31.06 -29.01 15.14
C ASP A 350 31.27 -29.49 16.57
N LYS A 351 32.33 -29.02 17.25
CA LYS A 351 32.54 -29.33 18.66
C LYS A 351 31.47 -28.69 19.55
N ILE A 352 31.10 -27.44 19.29
CA ILE A 352 30.01 -26.75 20.01
C ILE A 352 28.70 -27.52 19.84
N ARG A 353 28.39 -28.00 18.64
CA ARG A 353 27.18 -28.79 18.35
C ARG A 353 27.17 -30.15 19.07
N GLN A 354 28.33 -30.76 19.30
CA GLN A 354 28.43 -32.01 20.08
C GLN A 354 28.28 -31.78 21.58
N GLN A 355 28.73 -30.62 22.08
CA GLN A 355 28.74 -30.32 23.51
C GLN A 355 27.48 -29.56 23.95
N THR A 356 26.83 -28.82 23.05
CA THR A 356 25.67 -27.98 23.37
C THR A 356 24.49 -28.33 22.47
N ASN A 357 23.28 -28.00 22.92
CA ASN A 357 22.07 -28.16 22.11
C ASN A 357 21.75 -26.90 21.27
N ILE A 358 22.72 -25.99 21.11
CA ILE A 358 22.52 -24.74 20.39
C ILE A 358 22.64 -25.02 18.88
N PRO A 359 21.62 -24.70 18.07
CA PRO A 359 21.71 -24.85 16.63
C PRO A 359 22.83 -23.97 16.05
N THR A 360 23.59 -24.54 15.10
CA THR A 360 24.74 -23.87 14.50
C THR A 360 24.64 -23.88 12.97
N VAL A 361 24.83 -22.73 12.33
CA VAL A 361 24.75 -22.56 10.88
C VAL A 361 26.05 -21.96 10.35
N GLU A 362 26.70 -22.67 9.43
CA GLU A 362 28.01 -22.29 8.90
C GLU A 362 27.88 -21.27 7.75
N TYR A 363 28.59 -20.15 7.85
CA TYR A 363 28.86 -19.20 6.76
C TYR A 363 27.60 -18.82 5.95
N LEU A 364 26.49 -18.57 6.66
CA LEU A 364 25.15 -18.39 6.11
C LEU A 364 25.08 -17.39 4.94
N PHE A 365 25.82 -16.29 5.06
CA PHE A 365 25.86 -15.18 4.10
C PHE A 365 27.06 -15.23 3.15
N ASN A 366 27.91 -16.25 3.27
CA ASN A 366 29.18 -16.35 2.58
C ASN A 366 29.25 -17.58 1.66
N GLU A 367 28.65 -18.71 2.05
CA GLU A 367 28.73 -19.97 1.34
C GLU A 367 27.36 -20.38 0.78
N GLU A 368 27.25 -20.52 -0.55
CA GLU A 368 25.97 -20.86 -1.18
C GLU A 368 25.54 -22.31 -0.86
N SER A 369 26.51 -23.21 -0.69
CA SER A 369 26.32 -24.63 -0.31
C SER A 369 25.94 -24.86 1.15
N THR A 370 25.82 -23.83 1.99
CA THR A 370 25.39 -23.99 3.39
C THR A 370 24.07 -24.77 3.47
N PRO A 371 24.02 -25.88 4.23
CA PRO A 371 22.79 -26.64 4.39
C PRO A 371 21.77 -25.82 5.18
N LEU A 372 20.61 -25.55 4.58
CA LEU A 372 19.52 -24.78 5.17
C LEU A 372 18.18 -25.48 4.96
N PRO A 373 17.24 -25.35 5.91
CA PRO A 373 15.88 -25.85 5.73
C PRO A 373 15.16 -25.12 4.59
N ASP A 374 14.02 -25.66 4.15
CA ASP A 374 13.19 -24.94 3.19
C ASP A 374 12.46 -23.78 3.85
N LEU A 375 12.89 -22.56 3.53
CA LEU A 375 12.39 -21.30 4.08
C LEU A 375 11.65 -20.48 3.02
N GLY A 376 10.94 -21.13 2.09
CA GLY A 376 10.12 -20.44 1.09
C GLY A 376 10.93 -19.73 0.00
N GLY A 377 12.15 -20.21 -0.27
CA GLY A 377 13.01 -19.74 -1.36
C GLY A 377 13.85 -18.50 -1.04
N ILE A 378 13.79 -17.98 0.19
CA ILE A 378 14.67 -16.90 0.68
C ILE A 378 16.12 -17.37 0.88
N GLN A 379 16.28 -18.65 1.22
CA GLN A 379 17.57 -19.34 1.44
C GLN A 379 18.29 -19.71 0.13
N ALA A 380 17.64 -19.53 -1.02
CA ALA A 380 18.08 -20.12 -2.29
C ALA A 380 19.37 -19.51 -2.87
N THR A 381 19.66 -18.22 -2.64
CA THR A 381 20.87 -17.56 -3.17
C THR A 381 21.46 -16.60 -2.17
N LEU A 382 22.77 -16.39 -2.20
CA LEU A 382 23.45 -15.44 -1.30
C LEU A 382 22.84 -14.03 -1.38
N GLY A 383 22.54 -13.55 -2.60
CA GLY A 383 21.90 -12.25 -2.78
C GLY A 383 20.54 -12.12 -2.09
N LYS A 384 19.73 -13.19 -2.09
CA LYS A 384 18.45 -13.21 -1.35
C LYS A 384 18.67 -13.29 0.16
N ARG A 385 19.60 -14.15 0.61
CA ARG A 385 19.97 -14.28 2.02
C ARG A 385 20.39 -12.93 2.59
N THR A 386 21.32 -12.24 1.94
CA THR A 386 21.83 -10.92 2.38
C THR A 386 20.74 -9.85 2.31
N ARG A 387 19.92 -9.83 1.25
CA ARG A 387 18.84 -8.84 1.09
C ARG A 387 17.75 -8.98 2.15
N HIS A 388 17.47 -10.20 2.60
CA HIS A 388 16.40 -10.52 3.54
C HIS A 388 16.93 -11.11 4.86
N ARG A 389 18.17 -10.77 5.22
CA ARG A 389 18.94 -11.35 6.33
C ARG A 389 18.19 -11.49 7.64
N ARG A 390 17.43 -10.47 8.06
CA ARG A 390 16.71 -10.49 9.34
C ARG A 390 15.50 -11.43 9.32
N ALA A 391 14.75 -11.46 8.20
CA ALA A 391 13.65 -12.41 8.02
C ALA A 391 14.18 -13.84 7.97
N LEU A 392 15.27 -14.08 7.23
CA LEU A 392 15.95 -15.37 7.18
C LEU A 392 16.37 -15.85 8.58
N MET A 393 17.01 -14.99 9.37
CA MET A 393 17.40 -15.31 10.73
C MET A 393 16.21 -15.63 11.63
N ARG A 394 15.12 -14.85 11.55
CA ARG A 394 13.89 -15.15 12.31
C ARG A 394 13.30 -16.51 11.95
N MET A 395 13.22 -16.81 10.66
CA MET A 395 12.73 -18.10 10.19
C MET A 395 13.62 -19.26 10.64
N LEU A 396 14.94 -19.05 10.78
CA LEU A 396 15.83 -20.05 11.35
C LEU A 396 15.56 -20.27 12.85
N PHE A 397 15.41 -19.20 13.63
CA PHE A 397 15.00 -19.31 15.03
C PHE A 397 13.68 -20.07 15.17
N ASP A 398 12.68 -19.72 14.36
CA ASP A 398 11.35 -20.35 14.37
C ASP A 398 11.41 -21.83 13.91
N TYR A 399 12.24 -22.14 12.90
CA TYR A 399 12.39 -23.51 12.39
C TYR A 399 13.07 -24.43 13.40
N TYR A 400 14.11 -23.94 14.09
CA TYR A 400 14.81 -24.72 15.11
C TYR A 400 14.12 -24.70 16.47
N ASP A 401 13.01 -23.96 16.62
CA ASP A 401 12.28 -23.78 17.89
C ASP A 401 13.22 -23.40 19.04
N THR A 402 14.03 -22.36 18.81
CA THR A 402 15.07 -21.89 19.74
C THR A 402 15.07 -20.38 19.85
N ASP A 403 15.49 -19.88 21.01
CA ASP A 403 15.82 -18.47 21.21
C ASP A 403 17.32 -18.18 21.09
N ARG A 404 18.15 -19.22 20.93
CA ARG A 404 19.62 -19.13 20.84
C ARG A 404 20.11 -19.77 19.55
N LEU A 405 20.90 -19.04 18.75
CA LEU A 405 21.41 -19.50 17.45
C LEU A 405 22.86 -19.05 17.23
N ILE A 406 23.71 -19.95 16.75
CA ILE A 406 25.09 -19.63 16.37
C ILE A 406 25.21 -19.59 14.85
N VAL A 407 25.84 -18.53 14.32
CA VAL A 407 26.16 -18.41 12.89
C VAL A 407 27.63 -18.06 12.69
N CYS A 408 28.25 -18.55 11.60
CA CYS A 408 29.56 -18.07 11.17
C CYS A 408 29.46 -16.95 10.14
N MET A 409 30.37 -15.98 10.23
CA MET A 409 30.51 -14.91 9.25
C MET A 409 31.99 -14.66 8.91
N ASP A 410 32.24 -14.27 7.68
CA ASP A 410 33.57 -13.78 7.28
C ASP A 410 33.82 -12.37 7.84
N PRO A 411 35.03 -12.06 8.34
CA PRO A 411 35.36 -10.74 8.86
C PRO A 411 35.20 -9.60 7.83
N GLY A 412 35.29 -9.89 6.53
CA GLY A 412 35.05 -8.90 5.48
C GLY A 412 33.60 -8.37 5.44
N ASN A 413 32.64 -9.06 6.08
CA ASN A 413 31.23 -8.67 6.13
C ASN A 413 30.88 -7.77 7.33
N ILE A 414 31.70 -6.76 7.62
CA ILE A 414 31.48 -5.87 8.76
C ILE A 414 30.12 -5.17 8.75
N ASP A 415 29.59 -4.82 7.58
CA ASP A 415 28.26 -4.20 7.45
C ASP A 415 27.14 -5.13 7.97
N LEU A 416 27.30 -6.45 7.82
CA LEU A 416 26.36 -7.43 8.39
C LEU A 416 26.54 -7.53 9.91
N LEU A 417 27.77 -7.53 10.41
CA LEU A 417 28.05 -7.53 11.85
C LEU A 417 27.42 -6.31 12.52
N GLN A 418 27.59 -5.12 11.92
CA GLN A 418 26.96 -3.88 12.39
C GLN A 418 25.43 -3.94 12.35
N ASP A 419 24.84 -4.53 11.30
CA ASP A 419 23.37 -4.70 11.22
C ASP A 419 22.84 -5.58 12.36
N PHE A 420 23.48 -6.72 12.64
CA PHE A 420 23.04 -7.63 13.70
C PHE A 420 23.34 -7.13 15.11
N CYS A 421 24.49 -6.50 15.32
CA CYS A 421 24.83 -5.93 16.63
C CYS A 421 24.03 -4.66 16.95
N GLY A 422 23.52 -3.95 15.93
CA GLY A 422 22.60 -2.83 16.10
C GLY A 422 21.13 -3.21 16.31
N ASP A 423 20.79 -4.51 16.34
CA ASP A 423 19.42 -4.97 16.61
C ASP A 423 19.07 -4.93 18.12
N ARG A 424 17.80 -5.18 18.44
CA ARG A 424 17.32 -5.28 19.82
C ARG A 424 17.58 -6.63 20.49
N SER A 425 18.03 -7.65 19.74
CA SER A 425 18.47 -8.93 20.30
C SER A 425 19.77 -8.80 21.07
N VAL A 426 20.01 -9.73 21.99
CA VAL A 426 21.34 -9.88 22.60
C VAL A 426 22.25 -10.51 21.54
N THR A 427 23.30 -9.80 21.13
CA THR A 427 24.27 -10.31 20.16
C THR A 427 25.62 -10.50 20.86
N LYS A 428 26.24 -11.67 20.65
CA LYS A 428 27.58 -12.00 21.17
C LYS A 428 28.51 -12.35 20.02
N LEU A 429 29.76 -11.92 20.10
CA LEU A 429 30.76 -12.13 19.05
C LEU A 429 31.93 -12.94 19.59
N LEU A 430 32.36 -13.94 18.82
CA LEU A 430 33.61 -14.66 19.05
C LEU A 430 34.49 -14.54 17.80
N GLU A 431 35.49 -13.66 17.85
CA GLU A 431 36.49 -13.50 16.80
C GLU A 431 37.64 -14.50 16.98
N ILE A 432 37.89 -15.34 15.98
CA ILE A 432 39.02 -16.27 15.96
C ILE A 432 40.15 -15.67 15.12
N GLN A 433 41.20 -15.21 15.78
CA GLN A 433 42.40 -14.64 15.17
C GLN A 433 43.42 -15.73 14.89
N THR A 434 43.55 -16.10 13.62
CA THR A 434 44.48 -17.13 13.14
C THR A 434 45.73 -16.54 12.51
N LYS A 435 46.82 -17.29 12.51
CA LYS A 435 48.02 -16.99 11.74
C LYS A 435 47.85 -17.47 10.30
N PHE A 436 48.34 -16.69 9.35
CA PHE A 436 48.23 -17.01 7.93
C PHE A 436 49.61 -17.40 7.37
N SER A 437 49.72 -18.64 6.88
CA SER A 437 50.87 -19.10 6.10
C SER A 437 50.84 -18.51 4.70
N ASP A 438 51.99 -18.42 4.02
CA ASP A 438 52.05 -17.90 2.65
C ASP A 438 51.23 -18.74 1.67
N ASP A 439 51.22 -20.07 1.84
CA ASP A 439 50.37 -20.97 1.06
C ASP A 439 48.88 -20.66 1.21
N TYR A 440 48.43 -20.36 2.44
CA TYR A 440 47.04 -19.96 2.69
C TYR A 440 46.72 -18.63 1.98
N MET A 441 47.65 -17.67 2.03
CA MET A 441 47.49 -16.35 1.40
C MET A 441 47.42 -16.45 -0.12
N ILE A 442 48.27 -17.28 -0.74
CA ILE A 442 48.23 -17.57 -2.17
C ILE A 442 46.90 -18.20 -2.54
N GLY A 443 46.46 -19.21 -1.78
CA GLY A 443 45.17 -19.84 -2.00
C GLY A 443 43.98 -18.87 -1.84
N HIS A 444 44.06 -17.93 -0.90
CA HIS A 444 43.06 -16.87 -0.75
C HIS A 444 43.04 -15.94 -1.95
N ALA A 445 44.21 -15.46 -2.41
CA ALA A 445 44.35 -14.60 -3.58
C ALA A 445 43.69 -15.20 -4.84
N MET A 446 43.85 -16.51 -5.03
CA MET A 446 43.21 -17.25 -6.12
C MET A 446 41.69 -17.29 -5.97
N ARG A 447 41.17 -17.55 -4.76
CA ARG A 447 39.72 -17.62 -4.49
C ARG A 447 39.01 -16.28 -4.69
N VAL A 448 39.65 -15.16 -4.34
CA VAL A 448 39.08 -13.82 -4.50
C VAL A 448 39.34 -13.21 -5.89
N GLY A 449 40.02 -13.95 -6.78
CA GLY A 449 40.28 -13.53 -8.17
C GLY A 449 41.39 -12.48 -8.32
N LEU A 450 42.24 -12.31 -7.30
CA LEU A 450 43.42 -11.44 -7.35
C LEU A 450 44.61 -12.10 -8.06
N ALA A 451 44.62 -13.44 -8.14
CA ALA A 451 45.61 -14.23 -8.87
C ALA A 451 44.92 -15.42 -9.57
N GLY A 452 45.55 -15.97 -10.61
CA GLY A 452 45.10 -17.15 -11.33
C GLY A 452 46.19 -18.21 -11.44
N GLU A 453 45.85 -19.39 -11.99
CA GLU A 453 46.80 -20.53 -12.11
C GLU A 453 48.07 -20.21 -12.92
N GLN A 454 48.02 -19.19 -13.78
CA GLN A 454 49.15 -18.76 -14.62
C GLN A 454 49.88 -17.51 -14.08
N THR A 455 49.55 -17.04 -12.87
CA THR A 455 50.22 -15.87 -12.28
C THR A 455 51.65 -16.24 -11.87
N PRO A 456 52.70 -15.52 -12.35
CA PRO A 456 54.09 -15.81 -11.99
C PRO A 456 54.36 -15.63 -10.49
N ASP A 457 55.24 -16.45 -9.91
CA ASP A 457 55.59 -16.43 -8.48
C ASP A 457 56.09 -15.05 -8.01
N GLU A 458 56.90 -14.35 -8.82
CA GLU A 458 57.35 -12.99 -8.52
C GLU A 458 56.18 -11.97 -8.38
N THR A 459 55.07 -12.21 -9.09
CA THR A 459 53.89 -11.37 -8.98
C THR A 459 53.09 -11.71 -7.74
N LEU A 460 52.99 -12.99 -7.38
CA LEU A 460 52.38 -13.45 -6.11
C LEU A 460 53.12 -12.87 -4.90
N GLU A 461 54.45 -12.95 -4.88
CA GLU A 461 55.28 -12.39 -3.80
C GLU A 461 55.06 -10.88 -3.60
N ARG A 462 54.82 -10.13 -4.68
CA ARG A 462 54.49 -8.69 -4.60
C ARG A 462 53.09 -8.41 -4.06
N LEU A 463 52.14 -9.34 -4.23
CA LEU A 463 50.77 -9.20 -3.74
C LEU A 463 50.62 -9.59 -2.27
N LEU A 464 51.44 -10.54 -1.78
CA LEU A 464 51.36 -11.05 -0.41
C LEU A 464 51.34 -9.96 0.68
N PRO A 465 52.20 -8.91 0.66
CA PRO A 465 52.14 -7.85 1.66
C PRO A 465 50.80 -7.09 1.67
N THR A 466 50.22 -6.86 0.50
CA THR A 466 48.94 -6.16 0.35
C THR A 466 47.79 -7.00 0.90
N ILE A 467 47.75 -8.29 0.60
CA ILE A 467 46.70 -9.19 1.11
C ILE A 467 46.84 -9.37 2.63
N ARG A 468 48.08 -9.44 3.15
CA ARG A 468 48.32 -9.45 4.61
C ARG A 468 47.80 -8.16 5.27
N ALA A 469 48.08 -7.01 4.67
CA ALA A 469 47.58 -5.73 5.17
C ALA A 469 46.04 -5.66 5.15
N ASP A 470 45.40 -6.21 4.12
CA ASP A 470 43.94 -6.29 4.00
C ASP A 470 43.32 -7.17 5.12
N MET A 471 43.91 -8.33 5.40
CA MET A 471 43.44 -9.19 6.50
C MET A 471 43.61 -8.54 7.87
N VAL A 472 44.72 -7.83 8.09
CA VAL A 472 44.93 -7.06 9.32
C VAL A 472 43.89 -5.94 9.42
N PHE A 473 43.64 -5.24 8.31
CA PHE A 473 42.64 -4.18 8.23
C PHE A 473 41.22 -4.66 8.55
N GLU A 474 40.82 -5.85 8.07
CA GLU A 474 39.52 -6.44 8.43
C GLU A 474 39.37 -6.68 9.95
N SER A 475 40.41 -7.22 10.59
CA SER A 475 40.42 -7.46 12.05
C SER A 475 40.45 -6.15 12.83
N ASP A 476 41.26 -5.17 12.41
CA ASP A 476 41.31 -3.85 13.02
C ASP A 476 39.96 -3.14 12.93
N ARG A 477 39.25 -3.24 11.80
CA ARG A 477 37.91 -2.67 11.65
C ARG A 477 36.87 -3.28 12.59
N ILE A 478 36.95 -4.58 12.87
CA ILE A 478 36.06 -5.24 13.84
C ILE A 478 36.37 -4.74 15.25
N ARG A 479 37.66 -4.56 15.56
CA ARG A 479 38.11 -4.02 16.84
C ARG A 479 37.66 -2.57 17.06
N ASP A 480 37.80 -1.73 16.03
CA ASP A 480 37.41 -0.32 16.04
C ASP A 480 35.88 -0.12 16.12
N ALA A 481 35.10 -1.15 15.77
CA ALA A 481 33.64 -1.10 15.86
C ALA A 481 33.11 -1.23 17.30
N GLU A 482 33.97 -1.58 18.28
CA GLU A 482 33.65 -1.65 19.71
C GLU A 482 32.32 -2.38 20.02
N PHE A 483 32.10 -3.53 19.38
CA PHE A 483 30.87 -4.30 19.58
C PHE A 483 30.69 -4.75 21.04
N GLU A 484 29.44 -4.71 21.52
CA GLU A 484 29.05 -5.24 22.82
C GLU A 484 29.24 -6.77 22.85
N ASN A 485 29.73 -7.32 23.97
CA ASN A 485 30.00 -8.76 24.15
C ASN A 485 30.94 -9.37 23.08
N HIS A 486 32.02 -8.66 22.76
CA HIS A 486 33.07 -9.13 21.84
C HIS A 486 34.16 -9.92 22.59
N HIS A 487 34.29 -11.20 22.26
CA HIS A 487 35.30 -12.12 22.77
C HIS A 487 36.30 -12.50 21.66
N ILE A 488 37.58 -12.66 22.02
CA ILE A 488 38.65 -12.93 21.08
C ILE A 488 39.35 -14.23 21.47
N LEU A 489 39.60 -15.07 20.47
CA LEU A 489 40.34 -16.33 20.59
C LEU A 489 41.54 -16.27 19.64
N ARG A 490 42.77 -16.27 20.16
CA ARG A 490 43.98 -16.20 19.33
C ARG A 490 44.68 -17.54 19.18
N GLU A 491 45.12 -17.82 17.97
CA GLU A 491 45.95 -18.98 17.68
C GLU A 491 47.30 -18.89 18.42
N GLY A 492 47.57 -19.91 19.24
CA GLY A 492 48.79 -20.03 20.06
C GLY A 492 48.64 -19.62 21.52
N GLU A 493 47.46 -19.14 21.94
CA GLU A 493 47.12 -19.00 23.35
C GLU A 493 46.73 -20.36 23.97
N ASP A 494 46.84 -20.46 25.30
CA ASP A 494 46.53 -21.69 26.06
C ASP A 494 45.03 -21.99 26.05
N SER A 495 44.66 -23.28 26.12
CA SER A 495 43.26 -23.71 26.17
C SER A 495 42.47 -23.11 27.34
N GLU A 496 43.12 -22.78 28.46
CA GLU A 496 42.52 -22.03 29.57
C GLU A 496 42.11 -20.62 29.16
N ILE A 497 42.93 -19.93 28.37
CA ILE A 497 42.61 -18.58 27.86
C ILE A 497 41.45 -18.67 26.86
N HIS A 498 41.47 -19.68 25.99
CA HIS A 498 40.36 -19.94 25.07
C HIS A 498 39.05 -20.26 25.80
N ALA A 499 39.11 -21.05 26.88
CA ALA A 499 37.94 -21.37 27.70
C ALA A 499 37.32 -20.11 28.33
N ASN A 500 38.14 -19.16 28.78
CA ASN A 500 37.69 -17.87 29.30
C ASN A 500 36.98 -16.99 28.26
N ALA A 501 37.29 -17.14 26.97
CA ALA A 501 36.57 -16.47 25.89
C ALA A 501 35.28 -17.22 25.48
N ILE A 502 35.33 -18.56 25.44
CA ILE A 502 34.22 -19.41 25.01
C ILE A 502 33.10 -19.47 26.05
N ALA A 503 33.43 -19.50 27.34
CA ALA A 503 32.45 -19.61 28.43
C ALA A 503 31.39 -18.49 28.42
N PRO A 504 31.75 -17.19 28.41
CA PRO A 504 30.77 -16.10 28.33
C PRO A 504 30.07 -16.01 26.96
N PHE A 505 30.74 -16.43 25.88
CA PHE A 505 30.14 -16.47 24.55
C PHE A 505 28.97 -17.48 24.47
N LEU A 506 29.13 -18.67 25.05
CA LEU A 506 28.12 -19.74 25.01
C LEU A 506 27.21 -19.81 26.26
N ASP A 507 27.47 -19.01 27.29
CA ASP A 507 26.88 -19.16 28.63
C ASP A 507 26.95 -20.60 29.16
N VAL A 508 28.15 -21.18 29.12
CA VAL A 508 28.40 -22.54 29.62
C VAL A 508 29.40 -22.53 30.78
N PRO A 509 29.35 -23.53 31.69
CA PRO A 509 30.36 -23.69 32.73
C PRO A 509 31.77 -23.77 32.14
N HIS A 510 32.75 -23.26 32.89
CA HIS A 510 34.15 -23.19 32.45
C HIS A 510 34.70 -24.56 32.02
N ASP A 511 34.40 -25.63 32.74
CA ASP A 511 34.86 -27.00 32.41
C ASP A 511 34.40 -27.43 31.01
N LYS A 512 33.18 -27.05 30.63
CA LYS A 512 32.60 -27.36 29.33
C LYS A 512 33.20 -26.49 28.23
N ALA A 513 33.48 -25.22 28.53
CA ALA A 513 34.23 -24.35 27.62
C ALA A 513 35.65 -24.87 27.38
N LEU A 514 36.29 -25.43 28.41
CA LEU A 514 37.62 -26.05 28.33
C LEU A 514 37.62 -27.30 27.44
N GLU A 515 36.58 -28.14 27.50
CA GLU A 515 36.40 -29.27 26.59
C GLU A 515 36.24 -28.84 25.12
N ILE A 516 35.60 -27.69 24.87
CA ILE A 516 35.48 -27.10 23.53
C ILE A 516 36.82 -26.49 23.09
N ALA A 517 37.52 -25.81 23.99
CA ALA A 517 38.84 -25.22 23.74
C ALA A 517 39.90 -26.28 23.39
N ARG A 518 39.80 -27.48 23.97
CA ARG A 518 40.69 -28.63 23.70
C ARG A 518 40.36 -29.39 22.42
N THR A 519 39.72 -28.75 21.44
CA THR A 519 39.44 -29.37 20.15
C THR A 519 40.75 -29.74 19.45
N GLU A 520 40.94 -31.05 19.21
CA GLU A 520 42.12 -31.55 18.48
C GLU A 520 42.19 -30.91 17.10
N HIS A 521 43.39 -30.44 16.73
CA HIS A 521 43.67 -29.84 15.42
C HIS A 521 42.78 -28.64 15.07
N LEU A 522 42.29 -27.86 16.06
CA LEU A 522 41.43 -26.70 15.81
C LEU A 522 42.03 -25.74 14.76
N PHE A 523 43.32 -25.44 14.87
CA PHE A 523 44.05 -24.50 14.01
C PHE A 523 44.88 -25.15 12.89
N ALA A 524 44.79 -26.47 12.70
CA ALA A 524 45.59 -27.14 11.66
C ALA A 524 45.10 -26.77 10.25
N ASP A 525 46.02 -26.45 9.34
CA ASP A 525 45.73 -26.13 7.93
C ASP A 525 45.27 -27.36 7.13
#